data_AF-A0A7S1H3A4-F1
#
_entry.id   AF-A0A7S1H3A4-F1
#
_cell.length_a   1.000
_cell.length_b   1.000
_cell.length_c   1.000
_cell.angle_alpha   90.00
_cell.angle_beta   90.00
_cell.angle_gamma   90.00
#
_symmetry.space_group_name_H-M   'P 1'
#
loop_
_entity.id
_entity.type
_entity.pdbx_description
1 polymer ?
#
loop_
_entity_poly.entity_id
_entity_poly.type
_entity_poly.pdbx_seq_one_letter_code
_entity_poly.pdbx_strand_id
1 'polypeptide(L)'
;VETKTMAVEETLKGDMTIEQISNVLVQVRNLCLQDRDILEKGTKAFTSFIRAYKEHYCAFIFRFASLDLGHLATSFCLLRLPKMPELRDQSDKLQNFTPAGPEINIHSISFKDKVLEKARQKRLASELAAGGKNAKQIIAEQRQAERMQRQKERRQAEVAKGRNPHKKRGRQAQIFDEWEELAKEERLYKKLRRKKITEEQYKELLHGNSKISSIEND
;
A
#
# COMPACT_ATOMS: atom_id res chain seq x y z
N VAL A 1 -29.57 6.13 -34.62
CA VAL A 1 -28.34 5.63 -33.96
C VAL A 1 -27.19 6.64 -34.09
N GLU A 2 -27.16 7.47 -35.13
CA GLU A 2 -26.10 8.46 -35.38
C GLU A 2 -26.18 9.75 -34.55
N THR A 3 -27.32 10.06 -33.94
CA THR A 3 -27.49 11.30 -33.15
C THR A 3 -26.89 11.23 -31.74
N LYS A 4 -26.59 10.01 -31.24
CA LYS A 4 -26.00 9.83 -29.90
C LYS A 4 -24.46 9.93 -29.91
N THR A 5 -23.84 9.72 -31.07
CA THR A 5 -22.39 9.86 -31.29
C THR A 5 -21.96 11.33 -31.41
N MET A 6 -22.78 12.19 -32.00
CA MET A 6 -22.43 13.62 -32.17
C MET A 6 -22.46 14.42 -30.85
N ALA A 7 -23.27 14.01 -29.87
CA ALA A 7 -23.32 14.66 -28.56
C ALA A 7 -22.07 14.39 -27.69
N VAL A 8 -21.27 13.37 -28.03
CA VAL A 8 -20.02 13.07 -27.30
C VAL A 8 -18.88 13.98 -27.80
N GLU A 9 -18.92 14.44 -29.05
CA GLU A 9 -17.88 15.28 -29.63
C GLU A 9 -17.99 16.76 -29.24
N GLU A 10 -19.18 17.26 -28.89
CA GLU A 10 -19.40 18.66 -28.52
C GLU A 10 -19.02 19.02 -27.06
N THR A 11 -18.73 18.05 -26.20
CA THR A 11 -18.39 18.32 -24.79
C THR A 11 -16.91 18.65 -24.56
N LEU A 12 -16.06 18.61 -25.59
CA LEU A 12 -14.62 18.88 -25.48
C LEU A 12 -14.23 20.37 -25.55
N LYS A 13 -15.20 21.30 -25.61
CA LYS A 13 -14.98 22.75 -25.61
C LYS A 13 -15.46 23.46 -24.33
N GLY A 14 -15.53 22.74 -23.21
CA GLY A 14 -15.81 23.33 -21.90
C GLY A 14 -14.52 23.45 -21.10
N ASP A 15 -14.19 24.66 -20.65
CA ASP A 15 -13.21 24.86 -19.58
C ASP A 15 -13.64 23.99 -18.38
N MET A 16 -12.99 22.85 -18.19
CA MET A 16 -13.26 22.02 -17.03
C MET A 16 -12.88 22.82 -15.79
N THR A 17 -13.84 22.99 -14.88
CA THR A 17 -13.59 23.66 -13.60
C THR A 17 -12.52 22.88 -12.81
N ILE A 18 -11.73 23.58 -11.99
CA ILE A 18 -10.66 22.97 -11.19
C ILE A 18 -11.20 21.82 -10.31
N GLU A 19 -12.45 21.95 -9.84
CA GLU A 19 -13.14 20.95 -9.06
C GLU A 19 -13.45 19.67 -9.86
N GLN A 20 -13.86 19.80 -11.12
CA GLN A 20 -14.09 18.65 -12.00
C GLN A 20 -12.80 17.90 -12.30
N ILE A 21 -11.69 18.61 -12.52
CA ILE A 21 -10.37 18.00 -12.75
C ILE A 21 -9.94 17.18 -11.52
N SER A 22 -10.08 17.76 -10.33
CA SER A 22 -9.77 17.07 -9.07
C SER A 22 -10.60 15.79 -8.92
N ASN A 23 -11.91 15.85 -9.21
CA ASN A 23 -12.80 14.70 -9.15
C ASN A 23 -12.39 13.59 -10.13
N VAL A 24 -12.01 13.94 -11.36
CA VAL A 24 -11.54 12.96 -12.35
C VAL A 24 -10.24 12.29 -11.89
N LEU A 25 -9.27 13.05 -11.35
CA LEU A 25 -8.02 12.47 -10.85
C LEU A 25 -8.26 11.46 -9.72
N VAL A 26 -9.22 11.74 -8.83
CA VAL A 26 -9.62 10.79 -7.77
C VAL A 26 -10.24 9.53 -8.36
N GLN A 27 -11.12 9.66 -9.36
CA GLN A 27 -11.73 8.52 -10.04
C GLN A 27 -10.69 7.65 -10.76
N VAL A 28 -9.75 8.26 -11.49
CA VAL A 28 -8.67 7.55 -12.18
C VAL A 28 -7.75 6.87 -11.18
N ARG A 29 -7.44 7.53 -10.05
CA ARG A 29 -6.67 6.91 -8.97
C ARG A 29 -7.36 5.67 -8.40
N ASN A 30 -8.69 5.70 -8.25
CA ASN A 30 -9.45 4.52 -7.82
C ASN A 30 -9.40 3.39 -8.86
N LEU A 31 -9.43 3.71 -10.16
CA LEU A 31 -9.25 2.72 -11.22
C LEU A 31 -7.85 2.07 -11.17
N CYS A 32 -6.80 2.86 -10.91
CA CYS A 32 -5.43 2.34 -10.72
C CYS A 32 -5.32 1.38 -9.52
N LEU A 33 -6.15 1.55 -8.49
CA LEU A 33 -6.18 0.65 -7.32
C LEU A 33 -6.91 -0.66 -7.61
N GLN A 34 -7.89 -0.63 -8.52
CA GLN A 34 -8.67 -1.81 -8.89
C GLN A 34 -7.99 -2.67 -9.95
N ASP A 35 -7.22 -2.06 -10.86
CA ASP A 35 -6.60 -2.75 -11.98
C ASP A 35 -5.12 -2.43 -12.12
N ARG A 36 -4.31 -3.50 -12.08
CA ARG A 36 -2.87 -3.44 -12.24
C ARG A 36 -2.46 -2.98 -13.64
N ASP A 37 -3.24 -3.28 -14.68
CA ASP A 37 -2.88 -2.90 -16.05
C ASP A 37 -2.84 -1.38 -16.23
N ILE A 38 -3.84 -0.68 -15.69
CA ILE A 38 -3.91 0.79 -15.69
C ILE A 38 -2.73 1.38 -14.94
N LEU A 39 -2.38 0.79 -13.79
CA LEU A 39 -1.23 1.23 -12.98
C LEU A 39 0.11 1.09 -13.73
N GLU A 40 0.33 -0.05 -14.38
CA GLU A 40 1.58 -0.28 -15.13
C GLU A 40 1.64 0.58 -16.39
N LYS A 41 0.52 0.79 -17.08
CA LYS A 41 0.42 1.72 -18.21
C LYS A 41 0.71 3.16 -17.79
N GLY A 42 0.17 3.63 -16.67
CA GLY A 42 0.45 4.96 -16.13
C GLY A 42 1.93 5.14 -15.82
N THR A 43 2.55 4.13 -15.17
CA THR A 43 4.00 4.14 -14.89
C THR A 43 4.82 4.16 -16.18
N LYS A 44 4.48 3.33 -17.16
CA LYS A 44 5.17 3.27 -18.45
C LYS A 44 5.02 4.57 -19.25
N ALA A 45 3.84 5.18 -19.24
CA ALA A 45 3.59 6.45 -19.92
C ALA A 45 4.44 7.58 -19.32
N PHE A 46 4.55 7.63 -17.99
CA PHE A 46 5.38 8.61 -17.29
C PHE A 46 6.86 8.45 -17.64
N THR A 47 7.41 7.23 -17.60
CA THR A 47 8.82 7.00 -17.94
C THR A 47 9.10 7.29 -19.41
N SER A 48 8.19 6.94 -20.32
CA SER A 48 8.34 7.28 -21.74
C SER A 48 8.28 8.78 -21.99
N PHE A 49 7.42 9.51 -21.26
CA PHE A 49 7.30 10.96 -21.39
C PHE A 49 8.59 11.65 -20.94
N ILE A 50 9.14 11.27 -19.78
CA ILE A 50 10.39 11.85 -19.28
C ILE A 50 11.52 11.60 -20.26
N ARG A 51 11.65 10.37 -20.75
CA ARG A 51 12.69 10.01 -21.72
C ARG A 51 12.56 10.84 -23.00
N ALA A 52 11.35 10.93 -23.56
CA ALA A 52 11.08 11.74 -24.74
C ALA A 52 11.39 13.22 -24.50
N TYR A 53 11.08 13.75 -23.31
CA TYR A 53 11.37 15.13 -22.95
C TYR A 53 12.88 15.41 -22.88
N LYS A 54 13.69 14.43 -22.46
CA LYS A 54 15.16 14.56 -22.40
C LYS A 54 15.84 14.34 -23.74
N GLU A 55 15.35 13.42 -24.56
CA GLU A 55 15.92 13.10 -25.89
C GLU A 55 15.47 14.07 -26.98
N HIS A 56 14.56 15.00 -26.70
CA HIS A 56 14.05 15.96 -27.67
C HIS A 56 15.12 16.97 -28.14
N TYR A 57 15.15 17.24 -29.45
CA TYR A 57 16.15 18.11 -30.08
C TYR A 57 16.09 19.58 -29.60
N CYS A 58 14.91 20.12 -29.29
CA CYS A 58 14.75 21.50 -28.83
C CYS A 58 14.95 21.66 -27.31
N ALA A 59 16.17 21.41 -26.82
CA ALA A 59 16.52 21.52 -25.40
C ALA A 59 16.36 22.95 -24.82
N PHE A 60 16.38 23.99 -25.67
CA PHE A 60 16.22 25.38 -25.25
C PHE A 60 14.78 25.70 -24.82
N ILE A 61 13.78 25.15 -25.53
CA ILE A 61 12.36 25.33 -25.22
C ILE A 61 11.96 24.34 -24.12
N PHE A 62 12.30 23.06 -24.30
CA PHE A 62 11.98 22.00 -23.36
C PHE A 62 13.10 21.79 -22.34
N ARG A 63 13.25 22.76 -21.43
CA ARG A 63 14.24 22.66 -20.36
C ARG A 63 13.78 21.64 -19.31
N PHE A 64 14.53 20.54 -19.17
CA PHE A 64 14.27 19.56 -18.12
C PHE A 64 14.46 20.15 -16.71
N ALA A 65 15.34 21.15 -16.60
CA ALA A 65 15.60 21.89 -15.37
C ALA A 65 14.36 22.63 -14.84
N SER A 66 13.43 23.06 -15.68
CA SER A 66 12.22 23.79 -15.28
C SER A 66 10.95 22.93 -15.22
N LEU A 67 11.05 21.64 -15.53
CA LEU A 67 9.90 20.74 -15.53
C LEU A 67 9.58 20.28 -14.10
N ASP A 68 8.36 20.52 -13.63
CA ASP A 68 7.88 20.02 -12.34
C ASP A 68 7.48 18.54 -12.49
N LEU A 69 8.29 17.66 -11.92
CA LEU A 69 8.08 16.22 -11.95
C LEU A 69 6.98 15.76 -10.98
N GLY A 70 6.70 16.55 -9.94
CA GLY A 70 5.71 16.21 -8.93
C GLY A 70 4.29 16.35 -9.46
N HIS A 71 3.95 17.50 -10.05
CA HIS A 71 2.66 17.70 -10.69
C HIS A 71 2.45 16.74 -11.87
N LEU A 72 3.51 16.49 -12.64
CA LEU A 72 3.48 15.52 -13.73
C LEU A 72 3.16 14.10 -13.23
N ALA A 73 3.80 13.65 -12.15
CA ALA A 73 3.50 12.35 -11.56
C ALA A 73 2.05 12.25 -11.06
N THR A 74 1.50 13.36 -10.56
CA THR A 74 0.09 13.47 -10.15
C THR A 74 -0.86 13.41 -11.35
N SER A 75 -0.54 14.05 -12.48
CA SER A 75 -1.37 14.01 -13.69
C SER A 75 -1.43 12.60 -14.31
N PHE A 76 -0.34 11.81 -14.20
CA PHE A 76 -0.33 10.41 -14.58
C PHE A 76 -0.95 9.46 -13.53
N CYS A 77 -1.51 10.00 -12.44
CA CYS A 77 -2.15 9.24 -11.36
C CYS A 77 -1.27 8.13 -10.77
N LEU A 78 0.04 8.40 -10.63
CA LEU A 78 0.98 7.43 -10.09
C LEU A 78 0.74 7.21 -8.60
N LEU A 79 0.67 5.94 -8.19
CA LEU A 79 0.64 5.57 -6.76
C LEU A 79 2.05 5.68 -6.14
N ARG A 80 3.09 5.43 -6.93
CA ARG A 80 4.48 5.50 -6.50
C ARG A 80 5.37 5.87 -7.66
N LEU A 81 6.42 6.64 -7.38
CA LEU A 81 7.43 7.01 -8.36
C LEU A 81 8.30 5.80 -8.76
N PRO A 82 8.56 5.61 -10.07
CA PRO A 82 9.50 4.60 -10.53
C PRO A 82 10.94 4.97 -10.11
N LYS A 83 11.76 3.94 -9.86
CA LYS A 83 13.18 4.13 -9.53
C LYS A 83 13.96 4.35 -10.83
N MET A 84 14.28 5.61 -11.17
CA MET A 84 15.04 5.98 -12.37
C MET A 84 16.17 6.95 -12.04
N PRO A 85 17.29 6.95 -12.79
CA PRO A 85 18.39 7.86 -12.57
C PRO A 85 17.97 9.33 -12.71
N GLU A 86 16.97 9.62 -13.54
CA GLU A 86 16.45 10.96 -13.82
C GLU A 86 15.74 11.61 -12.62
N LEU A 87 15.20 10.78 -11.72
CA LEU A 87 14.48 11.20 -10.52
C LEU A 87 15.41 11.31 -9.30
N ARG A 88 16.62 10.75 -9.39
CA ARG A 88 17.52 10.60 -8.24
C ARG A 88 18.07 11.94 -7.74
N ASP A 89 18.36 12.86 -8.67
CA ASP A 89 18.99 14.14 -8.38
C ASP A 89 17.98 15.31 -8.36
N GLN A 90 16.68 15.01 -8.42
CA GLN A 90 15.60 15.99 -8.56
C GLN A 90 14.65 16.00 -7.34
N SER A 91 15.18 15.75 -6.14
CA SER A 91 14.39 15.70 -4.90
C SER A 91 13.55 16.97 -4.66
N ASP A 92 14.08 18.13 -5.06
CA ASP A 92 13.40 19.41 -4.87
C ASP A 92 12.14 19.55 -5.74
N LYS A 93 12.10 18.86 -6.88
CA LYS A 93 10.98 18.89 -7.83
C LYS A 93 9.92 17.83 -7.55
N LEU A 94 10.13 17.00 -6.52
CA LEU A 94 9.21 15.96 -6.09
C LEU A 94 8.33 16.40 -4.91
N GLN A 95 8.50 17.63 -4.43
CA GLN A 95 7.76 18.16 -3.28
C GLN A 95 6.24 18.16 -3.50
N ASN A 96 5.79 18.36 -4.74
CA ASN A 96 4.37 18.44 -5.11
C ASN A 96 3.74 17.07 -5.41
N PHE A 97 4.48 15.96 -5.22
CA PHE A 97 3.94 14.62 -5.39
C PHE A 97 3.49 14.03 -4.05
N THR A 98 2.22 13.61 -3.99
CA THR A 98 1.69 12.89 -2.83
C THR A 98 1.64 11.38 -3.14
N PRO A 99 2.59 10.58 -2.63
CA PRO A 99 2.58 9.13 -2.85
C PRO A 99 1.32 8.49 -2.25
N ALA A 100 0.93 7.33 -2.77
CA ALA A 100 -0.05 6.48 -2.12
C ALA A 100 0.43 6.18 -0.69
N GLY A 101 -0.44 6.41 0.29
CA GLY A 101 -0.11 6.22 1.69
C GLY A 101 0.39 4.80 1.98
N PRO A 102 1.04 4.59 3.14
CA PRO A 102 1.61 3.29 3.54
C PRO A 102 0.56 2.18 3.73
N GLU A 103 -0.72 2.51 3.62
CA GLU A 103 -1.83 1.56 3.71
C GLU A 103 -2.06 0.79 2.41
N ILE A 104 -1.59 1.33 1.28
CA ILE A 104 -1.85 0.76 -0.05
C ILE A 104 -0.68 -0.14 -0.44
N ASN A 105 -0.88 -1.45 -0.33
CA ASN A 105 0.06 -2.45 -0.83
C ASN A 105 -0.04 -2.53 -2.37
N ILE A 106 0.85 -1.81 -3.06
CA ILE A 106 0.87 -1.77 -4.53
C ILE A 106 1.07 -3.16 -5.15
N HIS A 107 1.81 -4.06 -4.48
CA HIS A 107 2.11 -5.41 -4.98
C HIS A 107 0.92 -6.37 -4.92
N SER A 108 -0.06 -6.13 -4.06
CA SER A 108 -1.25 -6.96 -3.93
C SER A 108 -2.33 -6.62 -4.97
N ILE A 109 -2.17 -5.55 -5.74
CA ILE A 109 -3.08 -5.19 -6.82
C ILE A 109 -2.94 -6.23 -7.94
N SER A 110 -4.00 -6.98 -8.20
CA SER A 110 -4.07 -7.99 -9.26
C SER A 110 -4.54 -7.39 -10.59
N PHE A 111 -4.18 -8.03 -11.70
CA PHE A 111 -4.82 -7.76 -12.98
C PHE A 111 -6.28 -8.19 -12.96
N LYS A 112 -7.17 -7.40 -13.58
CA LYS A 112 -8.56 -7.84 -13.84
C LYS A 112 -8.61 -9.07 -14.76
N ASP A 113 -7.69 -9.13 -15.72
CA ASP A 113 -7.57 -10.24 -16.65
C ASP A 113 -6.80 -11.42 -16.05
N LYS A 114 -7.50 -12.55 -15.92
CA LYS A 114 -6.95 -13.79 -15.34
C LYS A 114 -5.77 -14.35 -16.14
N VAL A 115 -5.72 -14.13 -17.46
CA VAL A 115 -4.63 -14.60 -18.32
C VAL A 115 -3.35 -13.82 -18.04
N LEU A 116 -3.45 -12.50 -17.92
CA LEU A 116 -2.33 -11.62 -17.59
C LEU A 116 -1.80 -11.89 -16.18
N GLU A 117 -2.68 -12.13 -15.21
CA GLU A 117 -2.25 -12.47 -13.85
C GLU A 117 -1.49 -13.81 -13.80
N LYS A 118 -1.95 -14.84 -14.53
CA LYS A 118 -1.21 -16.11 -14.64
C LYS A 118 0.17 -15.92 -15.26
N ALA A 119 0.27 -15.12 -16.32
CA ALA A 119 1.55 -14.81 -16.96
C ALA A 119 2.49 -14.06 -16.01
N ARG A 120 1.96 -13.10 -15.24
CA ARG A 120 2.70 -12.35 -14.21
C ARG A 120 3.23 -13.27 -13.13
N GLN A 121 2.39 -14.14 -12.57
CA GLN A 121 2.79 -15.08 -11.52
C GLN A 121 3.90 -16.02 -12.01
N LYS A 122 3.78 -16.51 -13.26
CA LYS A 122 4.84 -17.31 -13.89
C LYS A 122 6.14 -16.52 -14.02
N ARG A 123 6.08 -15.26 -14.46
CA ARG A 123 7.26 -14.39 -14.56
C ARG A 123 7.89 -14.14 -13.19
N LEU A 124 7.08 -13.81 -12.19
CA LEU A 124 7.54 -13.55 -10.83
C LEU A 124 8.19 -14.79 -10.21
N ALA A 125 7.59 -15.97 -10.37
CA ALA A 125 8.17 -17.23 -9.92
C ALA A 125 9.51 -17.53 -10.62
N SER A 126 9.59 -17.29 -11.94
CA SER A 126 10.84 -17.47 -12.70
C SER A 126 11.93 -16.48 -12.27
N GLU A 127 11.58 -15.22 -11.99
CA GLU A 127 12.52 -14.21 -11.50
C GLU A 127 13.02 -14.56 -10.11
N LEU A 128 12.15 -15.01 -9.20
CA LEU A 128 12.55 -15.50 -7.88
C LEU A 128 13.48 -16.72 -7.98
N ALA A 129 13.15 -17.70 -8.82
CA ALA A 129 13.96 -18.88 -9.03
C ALA A 129 15.34 -18.55 -9.64
N ALA A 130 15.40 -17.55 -10.52
CA ALA A 130 16.65 -17.11 -11.14
C ALA A 130 17.62 -16.39 -10.17
N GLY A 131 17.15 -15.96 -8.99
CA GLY A 131 18.02 -15.41 -7.93
C GLY A 131 18.77 -14.11 -8.31
N GLY A 132 18.39 -13.46 -9.41
CA GLY A 132 19.06 -12.27 -9.94
C GLY A 132 18.89 -11.02 -9.08
N LYS A 133 19.47 -9.90 -9.53
CA LYS A 133 19.37 -8.59 -8.84
C LYS A 133 17.92 -8.16 -8.63
N ASN A 134 17.03 -8.48 -9.59
CA ASN A 134 15.61 -8.16 -9.51
C ASN A 134 14.88 -8.99 -8.44
N ALA A 135 15.22 -10.29 -8.33
CA ALA A 135 14.67 -11.17 -7.28
C ALA A 135 14.97 -10.64 -5.88
N LYS A 136 16.22 -10.24 -5.64
CA LYS A 136 16.65 -9.66 -4.37
C LYS A 136 15.91 -8.36 -4.04
N GLN A 137 15.64 -7.53 -5.04
CA GLN A 137 14.88 -6.29 -4.86
C GLN A 137 13.41 -6.57 -4.53
N ILE A 138 12.77 -7.53 -5.21
CA ILE A 138 11.38 -7.92 -4.94
C ILE A 138 11.25 -8.44 -3.51
N ILE A 139 12.13 -9.36 -3.09
CA ILE A 139 12.13 -9.94 -1.74
C ILE A 139 12.40 -8.85 -0.69
N ALA A 140 13.37 -7.97 -0.93
CA ALA A 140 13.69 -6.89 0.00
C ALA A 140 12.50 -5.93 0.17
N GLU A 141 11.78 -5.64 -0.92
CA GLU A 141 10.64 -4.74 -0.89
C GLU A 141 9.41 -5.37 -0.20
N GLN A 142 9.15 -6.65 -0.43
CA GLN A 142 8.12 -7.41 0.30
C GLN A 142 8.42 -7.44 1.81
N ARG A 143 9.68 -7.72 2.18
CA ARG A 143 10.12 -7.73 3.59
C ARG A 143 10.01 -6.37 4.26
N GLN A 144 10.28 -5.29 3.53
CA GLN A 144 10.07 -3.93 4.03
C GLN A 144 8.59 -3.62 4.26
N ALA A 145 7.72 -3.98 3.31
CA ALA A 145 6.28 -3.81 3.46
C ALA A 145 5.74 -4.59 4.68
N GLU A 146 6.14 -5.85 4.84
CA GLU A 146 5.76 -6.68 5.99
C GLU A 146 6.25 -6.06 7.32
N ARG A 147 7.50 -5.57 7.36
CA ARG A 147 8.04 -4.90 8.55
C ARG A 147 7.24 -3.65 8.92
N MET A 148 6.84 -2.85 7.93
CA MET A 148 6.03 -1.65 8.15
C MET A 148 4.64 -2.00 8.66
N GLN A 149 4.02 -3.05 8.10
CA GLN A 149 2.72 -3.55 8.54
C GLN A 149 2.79 -4.04 9.99
N ARG A 150 3.78 -4.87 10.33
CA ARG A 150 4.00 -5.35 11.70
C ARG A 150 4.26 -4.22 12.68
N GLN A 151 4.94 -3.16 12.25
CA GLN A 151 5.15 -1.97 13.08
C GLN A 151 3.84 -1.20 13.29
N LYS A 152 2.99 -1.08 12.28
CA LYS A 152 1.65 -0.46 12.38
C LYS A 152 0.78 -1.24 13.36
N GLU A 153 0.71 -2.57 13.22
CA GLU A 153 -0.03 -3.46 14.12
C GLU A 153 0.46 -3.35 15.56
N ARG A 154 1.79 -3.33 15.77
CA ARG A 154 2.37 -3.09 17.10
C ARG A 154 1.96 -1.73 17.68
N ARG A 155 2.02 -0.66 16.89
CA ARG A 155 1.59 0.67 17.33
C ARG A 155 0.10 0.70 17.67
N GLN A 156 -0.74 0.08 16.85
CA GLN A 156 -2.18 -0.03 17.10
C GLN A 156 -2.47 -0.82 18.38
N ALA A 157 -1.76 -1.93 18.61
CA ALA A 157 -1.90 -2.72 19.84
C ALA A 157 -1.45 -1.94 21.09
N GLU A 158 -0.41 -1.11 20.99
CA GLU A 158 0.00 -0.23 22.08
C GLU A 158 -1.03 0.86 22.37
N VAL A 159 -1.58 1.50 21.33
CA VAL A 159 -2.65 2.49 21.47
C VAL A 159 -3.91 1.87 22.06
N ALA A 160 -4.31 0.68 21.63
CA ALA A 160 -5.46 -0.05 22.18
C ALA A 160 -5.29 -0.40 23.67
N LYS A 161 -4.05 -0.59 24.12
CA LYS A 161 -3.71 -0.75 25.55
C LYS A 161 -3.65 0.59 26.31
N GLY A 162 -4.02 1.71 25.69
CA GLY A 162 -3.97 3.06 26.27
C GLY A 162 -2.55 3.61 26.42
N ARG A 163 -1.57 3.04 25.71
CA ARG A 163 -0.14 3.36 25.87
C ARG A 163 0.30 4.32 24.77
N ASN A 164 1.28 5.16 25.08
CA ASN A 164 1.82 6.12 24.12
C ASN A 164 2.94 5.47 23.28
N PRO A 165 2.73 5.20 21.97
CA PRO A 165 3.67 4.46 21.12
C PRO A 165 4.99 5.21 20.84
N HIS A 166 5.07 6.50 21.19
CA HIS A 166 6.26 7.32 20.99
C HIS A 166 7.27 7.24 22.15
N LYS A 167 6.92 6.66 23.30
CA LYS A 167 7.81 6.58 24.47
C LYS A 167 8.50 5.22 24.53
N LYS A 168 9.83 5.18 24.39
CA LYS A 168 10.60 3.94 24.61
C LYS A 168 10.45 3.50 26.07
N ARG A 169 9.89 2.30 26.27
CA ARG A 169 9.83 1.67 27.61
C ARG A 169 11.19 1.08 27.96
N GLY A 170 11.62 1.30 29.20
CA GLY A 170 12.75 0.57 29.78
C GLY A 170 12.38 -0.89 30.07
N ARG A 171 13.39 -1.77 30.17
CA ARG A 171 13.20 -3.21 30.45
C ARG A 171 12.32 -3.47 31.66
N GLN A 172 12.44 -2.66 32.72
CA GLN A 172 11.64 -2.80 33.94
C GLN A 172 10.13 -2.67 33.69
N ALA A 173 9.73 -1.76 32.80
CA ALA A 173 8.33 -1.56 32.49
C ALA A 173 7.77 -2.71 31.64
N GLN A 174 8.60 -3.38 30.82
CA GLN A 174 8.21 -4.59 30.09
C GLN A 174 8.04 -5.76 31.05
N ILE A 175 9.00 -5.92 31.97
CA ILE A 175 8.94 -6.93 33.02
C ILE A 175 7.64 -6.77 33.81
N PHE A 176 7.32 -5.57 34.31
CA PHE A 176 6.08 -5.36 35.08
C PHE A 176 4.80 -5.74 34.31
N ASP A 177 4.74 -5.50 32.99
CA ASP A 177 3.61 -5.93 32.17
C ASP A 177 3.51 -7.46 32.10
N GLU A 178 4.63 -8.15 31.92
CA GLU A 178 4.70 -9.62 31.88
C GLU A 178 4.26 -10.22 33.23
N TRP A 179 4.67 -9.62 34.35
CA TRP A 179 4.21 -10.02 35.68
C TRP A 179 2.69 -9.79 35.86
N GLU A 180 2.15 -8.69 35.34
CA GLU A 180 0.71 -8.40 35.43
C GLU A 180 -0.13 -9.36 34.56
N GLU A 181 0.38 -9.75 33.40
CA GLU A 181 -0.22 -10.76 32.52
C GLU A 181 -0.22 -12.14 33.18
N LEU A 182 0.93 -12.60 33.70
CA LEU A 182 1.03 -13.83 34.48
C LEU A 182 0.11 -13.84 35.71
N ALA A 183 -0.02 -12.70 36.40
CA ALA A 183 -0.93 -12.59 37.54
C ALA A 183 -2.41 -12.73 37.13
N LYS A 184 -2.79 -12.29 35.93
CA LYS A 184 -4.16 -12.50 35.39
C LYS A 184 -4.41 -13.96 35.07
N GLU A 185 -3.44 -14.64 34.45
CA GLU A 185 -3.51 -16.07 34.17
C GLU A 185 -3.63 -16.90 35.46
N GLU A 186 -2.83 -16.59 36.47
CA GLU A 186 -2.85 -17.28 37.77
C GLU A 186 -4.21 -17.09 38.47
N ARG A 187 -4.79 -15.88 38.42
CA ARG A 187 -6.13 -15.60 38.96
C ARG A 187 -7.21 -16.40 38.25
N LEU A 188 -7.15 -16.51 36.92
CA LEU A 188 -8.08 -17.33 36.13
C LEU A 188 -7.95 -18.82 36.48
N TYR A 189 -6.72 -19.32 36.59
CA TYR A 189 -6.47 -20.71 36.96
C TYR A 189 -6.94 -21.03 38.39
N LYS A 190 -6.73 -20.12 39.34
CA LYS A 190 -7.29 -20.25 40.71
C LYS A 190 -8.81 -20.29 40.72
N LYS A 191 -9.49 -19.55 39.81
CA LYS A 191 -10.96 -19.61 39.66
C LYS A 191 -11.43 -20.93 39.06
N LEU A 192 -10.70 -21.49 38.09
CA LEU A 192 -10.92 -22.83 37.54
C LEU A 192 -10.76 -23.91 38.62
N ARG A 193 -9.66 -23.88 39.39
CA ARG A 193 -9.41 -24.83 40.49
C ARG A 193 -10.48 -24.77 41.58
N ARG A 194 -11.04 -23.58 41.83
CA ARG A 194 -12.16 -23.36 42.76
C ARG A 194 -13.53 -23.65 42.14
N LYS A 195 -13.58 -24.20 40.91
CA LYS A 195 -14.80 -24.51 40.12
C LYS A 195 -15.76 -23.33 39.93
N LYS A 196 -15.27 -22.09 40.00
CA LYS A 196 -16.08 -20.88 39.80
C LYS A 196 -16.27 -20.53 38.32
N ILE A 197 -15.51 -21.18 37.45
CA ILE A 197 -15.46 -21.00 35.99
C ILE A 197 -15.34 -22.42 35.40
N THR A 198 -16.03 -22.70 34.29
CA THR A 198 -15.90 -23.96 33.54
C THR A 198 -14.61 -23.98 32.71
N GLU A 199 -14.16 -25.16 32.28
CA GLU A 199 -12.93 -25.28 31.50
C GLU A 199 -13.00 -24.52 30.17
N GLU A 200 -14.18 -24.48 29.55
CA GLU A 200 -14.47 -23.73 28.33
C GLU A 200 -14.37 -22.22 28.53
N GLN A 201 -14.99 -21.70 29.60
CA GLN A 201 -14.90 -20.29 29.96
C GLN A 201 -13.48 -19.86 30.33
N TYR A 202 -12.67 -20.77 30.90
CA TYR A 202 -11.25 -20.50 31.15
C TYR A 202 -10.47 -20.36 29.85
N LYS A 203 -10.67 -21.26 28.88
CA LYS A 203 -10.04 -21.18 27.55
C LYS A 203 -10.44 -19.91 26.80
N GLU A 204 -11.72 -19.54 26.86
CA GLU A 204 -12.24 -18.32 26.21
C GLU A 204 -11.65 -17.03 26.84
N LEU A 205 -11.56 -16.97 28.16
CA LEU A 205 -10.99 -15.81 28.88
C LEU A 205 -9.47 -15.71 28.74
N LEU A 206 -8.76 -16.83 28.53
CA LEU A 206 -7.31 -16.86 28.36
C LEU A 206 -6.90 -16.42 26.94
N HIS A 207 -7.60 -16.89 25.92
CA HIS A 207 -7.24 -16.61 24.52
C HIS A 207 -7.90 -15.35 23.95
N GLY A 208 -8.83 -14.74 24.70
CA GLY A 208 -9.74 -13.73 24.16
C GLY A 208 -10.64 -14.35 23.10
N ASN A 209 -11.77 -13.70 22.78
CA ASN A 209 -12.77 -14.26 21.87
C ASN A 209 -12.29 -14.24 20.39
N SER A 210 -11.23 -14.99 20.10
CA SER A 210 -10.74 -15.32 18.77
C SER A 210 -11.45 -16.60 18.32
N LYS A 211 -12.73 -16.42 17.93
CA LYS A 211 -13.59 -17.36 17.19
C LYS A 211 -13.12 -18.82 17.20
N ILE A 212 -13.57 -19.58 18.20
CA ILE A 212 -13.72 -21.03 18.07
C ILE A 212 -15.09 -21.23 17.41
N SER A 213 -15.17 -21.04 16.09
CA SER A 213 -16.39 -21.32 15.29
C SER A 213 -16.11 -22.34 14.20
N SER A 214 -15.20 -23.28 14.46
CA SER A 214 -14.82 -24.29 13.47
C SER A 214 -14.27 -25.54 14.15
N ILE A 215 -15.12 -26.25 14.88
CA ILE A 215 -15.19 -27.72 14.98
C ILE A 215 -16.51 -28.01 15.71
N GLU A 216 -17.57 -28.20 14.94
CA GLU A 216 -18.75 -29.01 15.26
C GLU A 216 -19.64 -28.95 14.00
N ASN A 217 -19.32 -29.82 13.04
CA ASN A 217 -20.29 -30.30 12.07
C ASN A 217 -20.27 -31.82 12.23
N ASP A 218 -21.40 -32.33 12.69
CA ASP A 218 -21.84 -33.73 12.54
C ASP A 218 -21.85 -34.17 11.07
#